data_AF-A0A165E432-F1
#
_entry.id   AF-A0A165E432-F1
#
_cell.length_a   1.000
_cell.length_b   1.000
_cell.length_c   1.000
_cell.angle_alpha   90.00
_cell.angle_beta   90.00
_cell.angle_gamma   90.00
#
_symmetry.space_group_name_H-M   'P 1'
#
loop_
_entity.id
_entity.type
_entity.pdbx_description
1 polymer ?
#
loop_
_entity_poly.entity_id
_entity_poly.type
_entity_poly.pdbx_seq_one_letter_code
_entity_poly.pdbx_strand_id
1 'polypeptide(L)'
;MAPSSPRAVFVASEWINCGKRFPSPAPYHLLLALRTLLKIPEVATFDIPHSTESVSAITAQNLPILDGTKSAHPVFLPTAPEVDELSYEGLKVPSLGIITELSHSVKQAWLDGKQSFVLQHISPQRLPLWIINFWFQVHSPTHTAAAWRRAFDWCRSYDPAVHAALEAALYSVRWKPDLLYAVNRGGVSTRNLACLVGTNWVDDSTMGAMLSAVQKTLQTEQPYSPTQILTIEFPRNLLSSNTAFFNTYSEKRAPLEYNIGDKLASGHWKSVFYVRNVNGNHWIAICINIPLQQILYADSLGGKFPEEHRIGINMWLAKHGLGPCSLGTMPHAIQDDSYSCGIIAINSIEHNVLHVPLWTEAQKHTIRVDWLHRIIDLHKERLFEVRYSYS
;
A
#
# COMPACT_ATOMS: atom_id res chain seq x y z
N MET A 1 34.76 -32.27 11.63
CA MET A 1 33.66 -32.04 10.68
C MET A 1 32.93 -33.36 10.50
N ALA A 2 31.66 -33.46 10.87
CA ALA A 2 30.87 -34.67 10.61
C ALA A 2 30.68 -34.83 9.10
N PRO A 3 30.79 -36.05 8.54
CA PRO A 3 30.51 -36.27 7.13
C PRO A 3 29.08 -35.82 6.84
N SER A 4 28.91 -34.90 5.88
CA SER A 4 27.60 -34.48 5.42
C SER A 4 26.84 -35.72 4.95
N SER A 5 25.76 -36.07 5.65
CA SER A 5 24.88 -37.15 5.24
C SER A 5 24.49 -36.94 3.76
N PRO A 6 24.53 -37.99 2.91
CA PRO A 6 24.22 -37.86 1.50
C PRO A 6 22.86 -37.17 1.33
N ARG A 7 22.82 -36.10 0.51
CA ARG A 7 21.59 -35.35 0.28
C ARG A 7 20.56 -36.31 -0.33
N ALA A 8 19.51 -36.63 0.42
CA ALA A 8 18.41 -37.45 -0.06
C ALA A 8 17.89 -36.89 -1.40
N VAL A 9 17.72 -37.76 -2.40
CA VAL A 9 17.20 -37.42 -3.72
C VAL A 9 15.69 -37.71 -3.74
N PHE A 10 14.91 -36.89 -4.43
CA PHE A 10 13.47 -37.15 -4.59
C PHE A 10 13.25 -38.35 -5.51
N VAL A 11 12.55 -39.38 -5.02
CA VAL A 11 12.21 -40.59 -5.78
C VAL A 11 10.71 -40.59 -6.06
N ALA A 12 10.31 -40.29 -7.31
CA ALA A 12 8.91 -40.08 -7.66
C ALA A 12 8.00 -41.27 -7.29
N SER A 13 8.47 -42.50 -7.46
CA SER A 13 7.71 -43.73 -7.13
C SER A 13 7.43 -43.93 -5.64
N GLU A 14 8.10 -43.19 -4.76
CA GLU A 14 7.83 -43.22 -3.32
C GLU A 14 6.80 -42.17 -2.90
N TRP A 15 6.54 -41.15 -3.72
CA TRP A 15 5.77 -39.98 -3.32
C TRP A 15 4.50 -39.79 -4.15
N ILE A 16 4.58 -39.97 -5.46
CA ILE A 16 3.50 -39.69 -6.41
C ILE A 16 2.60 -40.91 -6.54
N ASN A 17 1.29 -40.71 -6.41
CA ASN A 17 0.25 -41.76 -6.43
C ASN A 17 0.39 -42.81 -5.31
N CYS A 18 1.11 -42.51 -4.23
CA CYS A 18 1.30 -43.43 -3.10
C CYS A 18 0.26 -43.24 -1.97
N GLY A 19 -0.79 -42.44 -2.18
CA GLY A 19 -1.77 -42.10 -1.13
C GLY A 19 -1.19 -41.28 0.02
N LYS A 20 0.01 -40.71 -0.16
CA LYS A 20 0.69 -39.91 0.86
C LYS A 20 0.09 -38.51 0.94
N ARG A 21 -0.02 -37.98 2.16
CA ARG A 21 -0.31 -36.57 2.40
C ARG A 21 0.96 -35.75 2.28
N PHE A 22 0.85 -34.51 1.77
CA PHE A 22 1.97 -33.59 1.73
C PHE A 22 2.40 -33.26 3.18
N PRO A 23 3.62 -33.62 3.61
CA PRO A 23 4.04 -33.50 4.99
C PRO A 23 4.26 -32.03 5.41
N SER A 24 4.06 -31.74 6.70
CA SER A 24 4.39 -30.46 7.34
C SER A 24 5.14 -30.72 8.66
N PRO A 25 6.46 -30.41 8.73
CA PRO A 25 7.30 -29.81 7.69
C PRO A 25 7.63 -30.78 6.55
N ALA A 26 7.81 -30.25 5.34
CA ALA A 26 8.15 -31.06 4.17
C ALA A 26 9.66 -31.34 4.07
N PRO A 27 10.08 -32.55 3.70
CA PRO A 27 11.48 -32.85 3.43
C PRO A 27 12.06 -31.95 2.32
N TYR A 28 13.33 -31.57 2.47
CA TYR A 28 14.00 -30.65 1.53
C TYR A 28 13.95 -31.12 0.07
N HIS A 29 14.18 -32.41 -0.19
CA HIS A 29 14.17 -32.96 -1.55
C HIS A 29 12.78 -32.89 -2.21
N LEU A 30 11.71 -33.05 -1.43
CA LEU A 30 10.33 -32.90 -1.91
C LEU A 30 10.03 -31.44 -2.28
N LEU A 31 10.48 -30.48 -1.45
CA LEU A 31 10.37 -29.05 -1.75
C LEU A 31 11.14 -28.66 -3.02
N LEU A 32 12.33 -29.22 -3.22
CA LEU A 32 13.15 -28.97 -4.42
C LEU A 32 12.48 -29.52 -5.68
N ALA A 33 11.92 -30.73 -5.61
CA ALA A 33 11.16 -31.32 -6.71
C ALA A 33 9.90 -30.51 -7.04
N LEU A 34 9.13 -30.08 -6.04
CA LEU A 34 7.98 -29.19 -6.24
C LEU A 34 8.39 -27.85 -6.87
N ARG A 35 9.50 -27.25 -6.43
CA ARG A 35 10.03 -26.01 -7.03
C ARG A 35 10.42 -26.21 -8.49
N THR A 36 10.94 -27.38 -8.83
CA THR A 36 11.31 -27.74 -10.20
C THR A 36 10.06 -27.89 -11.07
N LEU A 37 9.01 -28.54 -10.55
CA LEU A 37 7.70 -28.67 -11.21
C LEU A 37 7.04 -27.30 -11.48
N LEU A 38 7.15 -26.37 -10.52
CA LEU A 38 6.58 -25.02 -10.61
C LEU A 38 7.54 -24.01 -11.25
N LYS A 39 8.67 -24.46 -11.81
CA LYS A 39 9.63 -23.59 -12.47
C LYS A 39 9.00 -23.06 -13.76
N ILE A 40 8.97 -21.74 -13.88
CA ILE A 40 8.50 -21.05 -15.09
C ILE A 40 9.49 -21.34 -16.22
N PRO A 41 9.04 -21.79 -17.40
CA PRO A 41 9.89 -21.95 -18.58
C PRO A 41 10.62 -20.66 -18.92
N GLU A 42 11.85 -20.76 -19.42
CA GLU A 42 12.70 -19.58 -19.71
C GLU A 42 12.01 -18.62 -20.68
N VAL A 43 11.34 -19.14 -21.71
CA VAL A 43 10.56 -18.33 -22.65
C VAL A 43 9.47 -17.51 -21.96
N ALA A 44 8.79 -18.08 -20.96
CA ALA A 44 7.74 -17.38 -20.22
C ALA A 44 8.28 -16.37 -19.19
N THR A 45 9.58 -16.37 -18.91
CA THR A 45 10.17 -15.36 -18.02
C THR A 45 10.33 -13.99 -18.69
N PHE A 46 10.37 -13.93 -20.03
CA PHE A 46 10.45 -12.66 -20.77
C PHE A 46 9.20 -11.79 -20.62
N ASP A 47 8.05 -12.39 -20.32
CA ASP A 47 6.78 -11.66 -20.09
C ASP A 47 6.61 -11.20 -18.64
N ILE A 48 7.61 -11.44 -17.78
CA ILE A 48 7.59 -11.01 -16.38
C ILE A 48 8.43 -9.74 -16.26
N PRO A 49 7.82 -8.57 -16.00
CA PRO A 49 8.56 -7.32 -15.86
C PRO A 49 9.62 -7.40 -14.77
N HIS A 50 10.84 -6.98 -15.11
CA HIS A 50 11.91 -6.92 -14.13
C HIS A 50 11.65 -5.81 -13.11
N SER A 51 12.02 -6.04 -11.84
CA SER A 51 11.75 -5.09 -10.75
C SER A 51 12.46 -3.74 -10.87
N THR A 52 13.42 -3.61 -11.78
CA THR A 52 14.15 -2.37 -12.06
C THR A 52 13.52 -1.54 -13.16
N GLU A 53 12.52 -2.07 -13.86
CA GLU A 53 11.81 -1.32 -14.88
C GLU A 53 11.02 -0.17 -14.26
N SER A 54 10.85 0.88 -15.06
CA SER A 54 10.05 2.03 -14.67
C SER A 54 8.55 1.73 -14.76
N VAL A 55 7.74 2.57 -14.13
CA VAL A 55 6.28 2.53 -14.31
C VAL A 55 5.91 2.70 -15.78
N SER A 56 6.54 3.66 -16.47
CA SER A 56 6.30 3.91 -17.89
C SER A 56 6.57 2.67 -18.74
N ALA A 57 7.70 1.99 -18.49
CA ALA A 57 8.06 0.76 -19.21
C ALA A 57 7.01 -0.34 -19.06
N ILE A 58 6.54 -0.62 -17.83
CA ILE A 58 5.53 -1.68 -17.63
C ILE A 58 4.15 -1.31 -18.18
N THR A 59 3.82 -0.02 -18.25
CA THR A 59 2.55 0.41 -18.84
C THR A 59 2.53 0.25 -20.36
N ALA A 60 3.68 0.36 -21.01
CA ALA A 60 3.84 0.17 -22.46
C ALA A 60 3.88 -1.30 -22.89
N GLN A 61 4.14 -2.24 -21.98
CA GLN A 61 4.20 -3.67 -22.29
C GLN A 61 2.83 -4.31 -22.50
N ASN A 62 2.75 -5.34 -23.33
CA ASN A 62 1.53 -6.13 -23.52
C ASN A 62 1.32 -7.14 -22.38
N LEU A 63 1.15 -6.65 -21.15
CA LEU A 63 0.87 -7.49 -19.99
C LEU A 63 -0.52 -8.14 -20.08
N PRO A 64 -0.70 -9.35 -19.52
CA PRO A 64 -1.98 -10.05 -19.58
C PRO A 64 -3.08 -9.29 -18.84
N ILE A 65 -4.35 -9.59 -19.14
CA ILE A 65 -5.49 -8.88 -18.54
C ILE A 65 -5.86 -9.54 -17.20
N LEU A 66 -6.20 -8.75 -16.18
CA LEU A 66 -6.72 -9.28 -14.92
C LEU A 66 -8.11 -9.88 -15.12
N ASP A 67 -8.35 -11.05 -14.52
CA ASP A 67 -9.67 -11.64 -14.44
C ASP A 67 -10.46 -11.09 -13.24
N GLY A 68 -11.73 -10.76 -13.46
CA GLY A 68 -12.62 -10.20 -12.45
C GLY A 68 -13.22 -11.22 -11.48
N THR A 69 -13.00 -12.52 -11.69
CA THR A 69 -13.62 -13.59 -10.90
C THR A 69 -13.00 -13.66 -9.50
N LYS A 70 -13.87 -13.59 -8.48
CA LYS A 70 -13.48 -13.58 -7.06
C LYS A 70 -13.30 -14.98 -6.47
N SER A 71 -13.97 -15.99 -7.04
CA SER A 71 -13.94 -17.36 -6.55
C SER A 71 -14.02 -18.33 -7.72
N ALA A 72 -13.21 -19.38 -7.68
CA ALA A 72 -13.24 -20.44 -8.65
C ALA A 72 -12.66 -21.71 -8.05
N HIS A 73 -13.17 -22.85 -8.50
CA HIS A 73 -12.70 -24.15 -8.06
C HIS A 73 -11.82 -24.76 -9.15
N PRO A 74 -10.49 -24.80 -8.96
CA PRO A 74 -9.61 -25.42 -9.93
C PRO A 74 -9.81 -26.94 -9.95
N VAL A 75 -9.85 -27.52 -11.14
CA VAL A 75 -9.97 -28.98 -11.30
C VAL A 75 -8.61 -29.52 -11.73
N PHE A 76 -7.90 -30.18 -10.81
CA PHE A 76 -6.62 -30.83 -11.10
C PHE A 76 -6.83 -32.20 -11.76
N LEU A 77 -6.09 -32.46 -12.84
CA LEU A 77 -6.27 -33.62 -13.71
C LEU A 77 -4.98 -34.44 -13.81
N PRO A 78 -5.09 -35.78 -13.93
CA PRO A 78 -3.92 -36.67 -14.07
C PRO A 78 -3.30 -36.61 -15.48
N THR A 79 -3.99 -35.99 -16.44
CA THR A 79 -3.56 -35.86 -17.83
C THR A 79 -2.59 -34.71 -18.02
N ALA A 80 -1.73 -34.83 -19.03
CA ALA A 80 -0.79 -33.79 -19.42
C ALA A 80 -1.51 -32.49 -19.84
N PRO A 81 -0.86 -31.33 -19.69
CA PRO A 81 -1.36 -30.05 -20.18
C PRO A 81 -1.59 -30.07 -21.70
N GLU A 82 -2.54 -29.27 -22.17
CA GLU A 82 -2.84 -29.07 -23.61
C GLU A 82 -2.13 -27.85 -24.18
N VAL A 83 -1.85 -26.87 -23.33
CA VAL A 83 -1.15 -25.64 -23.71
C VAL A 83 0.34 -25.91 -23.69
N ASP A 84 1.02 -25.63 -24.80
CA ASP A 84 2.49 -25.68 -24.86
C ASP A 84 3.12 -24.46 -24.16
N GLU A 85 4.45 -24.41 -24.12
CA GLU A 85 5.18 -23.31 -23.47
C GLU A 85 5.02 -21.95 -24.18
N LEU A 86 4.40 -21.88 -25.37
CA LEU A 86 4.26 -20.65 -26.17
C LEU A 86 2.81 -20.18 -26.30
N SER A 87 1.83 -21.04 -25.99
CA SER A 87 0.41 -20.82 -26.28
C SER A 87 -0.39 -20.18 -25.14
N TYR A 88 0.28 -19.42 -24.24
CA TYR A 88 -0.39 -18.72 -23.15
C TYR A 88 -0.76 -17.26 -23.47
N GLU A 89 -0.55 -16.81 -24.71
CA GLU A 89 -1.03 -15.51 -25.17
C GLU A 89 -2.54 -15.37 -24.94
N GLY A 90 -2.94 -14.25 -24.35
CA GLY A 90 -4.35 -13.97 -24.02
C GLY A 90 -4.87 -14.65 -22.75
N LEU A 91 -4.07 -15.45 -22.03
CA LEU A 91 -4.48 -15.95 -20.72
C LEU A 91 -4.66 -14.78 -19.74
N LYS A 92 -5.85 -14.71 -19.14
CA LYS A 92 -6.10 -13.76 -18.06
C LYS A 92 -5.38 -14.18 -16.78
N VAL A 93 -5.05 -13.21 -15.94
CA VAL A 93 -4.47 -13.44 -14.60
C VAL A 93 -5.59 -13.52 -13.57
N PRO A 94 -5.78 -14.65 -12.87
CA PRO A 94 -6.79 -14.77 -11.82
C PRO A 94 -6.55 -13.80 -10.66
N SER A 95 -7.56 -13.61 -9.81
CA SER A 95 -7.37 -12.87 -8.56
C SER A 95 -6.35 -13.56 -7.63
N LEU A 96 -5.62 -12.77 -6.83
CA LEU A 96 -4.61 -13.29 -5.89
C LEU A 96 -5.15 -14.37 -4.94
N GLY A 97 -6.44 -14.29 -4.57
CA GLY A 97 -7.10 -15.32 -3.75
C GLY A 97 -7.12 -16.68 -4.44
N ILE A 98 -7.53 -16.73 -5.71
CA ILE A 98 -7.55 -17.95 -6.53
C ILE A 98 -6.11 -18.47 -6.74
N ILE A 99 -5.15 -17.58 -7.02
CA ILE A 99 -3.73 -17.97 -7.19
C ILE A 99 -3.19 -18.59 -5.89
N THR A 100 -3.56 -18.03 -4.72
CA THR A 100 -3.16 -18.55 -3.41
C THR A 100 -3.78 -19.92 -3.13
N GLU A 101 -5.07 -20.11 -3.43
CA GLU A 101 -5.75 -21.40 -3.30
C GLU A 101 -5.12 -22.48 -4.20
N LEU A 102 -4.82 -22.13 -5.45
CA LEU A 102 -4.07 -22.97 -6.39
C LEU A 102 -2.71 -23.36 -5.81
N SER A 103 -1.97 -22.40 -5.27
CA SER A 103 -0.65 -22.62 -4.66
C SER A 103 -0.67 -23.54 -3.45
N HIS A 104 -1.76 -23.51 -2.68
CA HIS A 104 -1.95 -24.40 -1.54
C HIS A 104 -2.33 -25.81 -2.01
N SER A 105 -3.24 -25.89 -2.98
CA SER A 105 -3.80 -27.15 -3.47
C SER A 105 -2.84 -27.95 -4.34
N VAL A 106 -1.97 -27.28 -5.11
CA VAL A 106 -1.05 -27.93 -6.06
C VAL A 106 -0.10 -28.92 -5.39
N LYS A 107 0.26 -28.69 -4.13
CA LYS A 107 1.15 -29.56 -3.35
C LYS A 107 0.59 -30.97 -3.24
N GLN A 108 -0.67 -31.07 -2.79
CA GLN A 108 -1.33 -32.36 -2.62
C GLN A 108 -1.75 -32.92 -3.97
N ALA A 109 -2.28 -32.09 -4.88
CA ALA A 109 -2.68 -32.54 -6.21
C ALA A 109 -1.51 -33.18 -6.98
N TRP A 110 -0.31 -32.61 -6.89
CA TRP A 110 0.89 -33.20 -7.49
C TRP A 110 1.23 -34.58 -6.88
N LEU A 111 1.18 -34.73 -5.55
CA LEU A 111 1.36 -36.03 -4.89
C LEU A 111 0.28 -37.04 -5.29
N ASP A 112 -0.94 -36.58 -5.58
CA ASP A 112 -2.04 -37.39 -6.08
C ASP A 112 -1.96 -37.66 -7.60
N GLY A 113 -0.79 -37.43 -8.20
CA GLY A 113 -0.49 -37.73 -9.60
C GLY A 113 -1.13 -36.79 -10.61
N LYS A 114 -1.59 -35.61 -10.18
CA LYS A 114 -2.12 -34.58 -11.09
C LYS A 114 -0.96 -33.88 -11.81
N GLN A 115 -1.13 -33.67 -13.11
CA GLN A 115 -0.12 -33.09 -14.02
C GLN A 115 -0.56 -31.74 -14.60
N SER A 116 -1.85 -31.46 -14.58
CA SER A 116 -2.43 -30.23 -15.10
C SER A 116 -3.64 -29.81 -14.27
N PHE A 117 -4.19 -28.64 -14.58
CA PHE A 117 -5.46 -28.20 -14.03
C PHE A 117 -6.28 -27.43 -15.06
N VAL A 118 -7.59 -27.36 -14.86
CA VAL A 118 -8.50 -26.50 -15.63
C VAL A 118 -9.06 -25.43 -14.72
N LEU A 119 -9.12 -24.21 -15.24
CA LEU A 119 -9.76 -23.07 -14.60
C LEU A 119 -10.72 -22.44 -15.61
N GLN A 120 -11.96 -22.97 -15.65
CA GLN A 120 -12.90 -22.80 -16.76
C GLN A 120 -13.15 -21.34 -17.20
N HIS A 121 -13.13 -20.39 -16.28
CA HIS A 121 -13.36 -18.97 -16.57
C HIS A 121 -12.14 -18.25 -17.20
N ILE A 122 -10.94 -18.84 -17.08
CA ILE A 122 -9.71 -18.34 -17.69
C ILE A 122 -9.42 -19.04 -19.00
N SER A 123 -9.47 -20.39 -18.98
CA SER A 123 -9.22 -21.22 -20.15
C SER A 123 -9.96 -22.55 -20.01
N PRO A 124 -10.62 -23.04 -21.08
CA PRO A 124 -11.18 -24.39 -21.11
C PRO A 124 -10.09 -25.47 -21.23
N GLN A 125 -8.87 -25.09 -21.62
CA GLN A 125 -7.76 -26.02 -21.85
C GLN A 125 -7.08 -26.44 -20.55
N ARG A 126 -6.40 -27.58 -20.58
CA ARG A 126 -5.56 -28.05 -19.46
C ARG A 126 -4.28 -27.24 -19.37
N LEU A 127 -4.13 -26.48 -18.28
CA LEU A 127 -2.99 -25.64 -17.99
C LEU A 127 -1.89 -26.43 -17.25
N PRO A 128 -0.60 -26.19 -17.55
CA PRO A 128 0.49 -26.78 -16.81
C PRO A 128 0.61 -26.17 -15.41
N LEU A 129 1.11 -26.95 -14.44
CA LEU A 129 1.19 -26.52 -13.04
C LEU A 129 2.10 -25.30 -12.81
N TRP A 130 3.10 -25.07 -13.66
CA TRP A 130 4.01 -23.92 -13.54
C TRP A 130 3.31 -22.56 -13.75
N ILE A 131 2.15 -22.53 -14.45
CA ILE A 131 1.36 -21.32 -14.67
C ILE A 131 0.94 -20.67 -13.35
N ILE A 132 0.77 -21.45 -12.29
CA ILE A 132 0.46 -20.94 -10.94
C ILE A 132 1.56 -19.97 -10.48
N ASN A 133 2.83 -20.33 -10.67
CA ASN A 133 3.97 -19.49 -10.30
C ASN A 133 4.11 -18.30 -11.26
N PHE A 134 3.88 -18.50 -12.56
CA PHE A 134 3.85 -17.40 -13.53
C PHE A 134 2.82 -16.33 -13.13
N TRP A 135 1.60 -16.73 -12.81
CA TRP A 135 0.56 -15.81 -12.34
C TRP A 135 0.96 -15.06 -11.08
N PHE A 136 1.61 -15.70 -10.09
CA PHE A 136 2.15 -14.97 -8.94
C PHE A 136 3.12 -13.85 -9.35
N GLN A 137 4.04 -14.14 -10.27
CA GLN A 137 5.06 -13.17 -10.68
C GLN A 137 4.47 -12.02 -11.50
N VAL A 138 3.54 -12.31 -12.41
CA VAL A 138 2.96 -11.31 -13.33
C VAL A 138 1.76 -10.56 -12.73
N HIS A 139 1.12 -11.08 -11.68
CA HIS A 139 -0.08 -10.45 -11.08
C HIS A 139 0.20 -9.04 -10.55
N SER A 140 1.27 -8.86 -9.77
CA SER A 140 1.63 -7.54 -9.23
C SER A 140 1.91 -6.50 -10.32
N PRO A 141 2.84 -6.72 -11.29
CA PRO A 141 3.11 -5.73 -12.33
C PRO A 141 1.89 -5.50 -13.23
N THR A 142 1.10 -6.53 -13.54
CA THR A 142 -0.14 -6.37 -14.31
C THR A 142 -1.11 -5.42 -13.61
N HIS A 143 -1.30 -5.59 -12.30
CA HIS A 143 -2.19 -4.72 -11.53
C HIS A 143 -1.64 -3.29 -11.44
N THR A 144 -0.32 -3.13 -11.28
CA THR A 144 0.33 -1.82 -11.28
C THR A 144 0.16 -1.12 -12.63
N ALA A 145 0.46 -1.81 -13.73
CA ALA A 145 0.29 -1.28 -15.09
C ALA A 145 -1.16 -0.91 -15.38
N ALA A 146 -2.13 -1.75 -15.00
CA ALA A 146 -3.55 -1.44 -15.18
C ALA A 146 -4.00 -0.19 -14.39
N ALA A 147 -3.49 0.00 -13.17
CA ALA A 147 -3.77 1.21 -12.39
C ALA A 147 -3.19 2.46 -13.07
N TRP A 148 -1.94 2.38 -13.52
CA TRP A 148 -1.26 3.50 -14.18
C TRP A 148 -1.79 3.81 -15.58
N ARG A 149 -2.24 2.82 -16.36
CA ARG A 149 -2.93 3.07 -17.65
C ARG A 149 -4.17 3.92 -17.46
N ARG A 150 -5.02 3.59 -16.47
CA ARG A 150 -6.20 4.40 -16.14
C ARG A 150 -5.82 5.83 -15.72
N ALA A 151 -4.76 5.98 -14.92
CA ALA A 151 -4.22 7.28 -14.54
C ALA A 151 -3.73 8.08 -15.76
N PHE A 152 -2.99 7.46 -16.68
CA PHE A 152 -2.52 8.09 -17.91
C PHE A 152 -3.67 8.51 -18.82
N ASP A 153 -4.66 7.64 -19.04
CA ASP A 153 -5.83 7.94 -19.87
C ASP A 153 -6.65 9.08 -19.29
N TRP A 154 -6.77 9.14 -17.95
CA TRP A 154 -7.39 10.26 -17.26
C TRP A 154 -6.61 11.57 -17.43
N CYS A 155 -5.28 11.55 -17.28
CA CYS A 155 -4.46 12.76 -17.51
C CYS A 155 -4.55 13.25 -18.95
N ARG A 156 -4.55 12.33 -19.93
CA ARG A 156 -4.61 12.66 -21.35
C ARG A 156 -5.92 13.35 -21.73
N SER A 157 -7.03 13.05 -21.05
CA SER A 157 -8.32 13.68 -21.31
C SER A 157 -8.46 15.06 -20.65
N TYR A 158 -7.59 15.42 -19.71
CA TYR A 158 -7.67 16.65 -18.94
C TYR A 158 -6.74 17.75 -19.46
N ASP A 159 -5.42 17.52 -19.43
CA ASP A 159 -4.42 18.53 -19.81
C ASP A 159 -3.15 17.84 -20.37
N PRO A 160 -2.78 18.10 -21.64
CA PRO A 160 -1.57 17.57 -22.25
C PRO A 160 -0.27 17.92 -21.50
N ALA A 161 -0.19 19.09 -20.87
CA ALA A 161 1.00 19.51 -20.12
C ALA A 161 1.14 18.68 -18.82
N VAL A 162 0.03 18.45 -18.12
CA VAL A 162 -0.01 17.58 -16.93
C VAL A 162 0.36 16.14 -17.31
N HIS A 163 -0.12 15.65 -18.46
CA HIS A 163 0.24 14.33 -18.97
C HIS A 163 1.75 14.21 -19.23
N ALA A 164 2.36 15.19 -19.91
CA ALA A 164 3.80 15.19 -20.18
C ALA A 164 4.65 15.24 -18.90
N ALA A 165 4.24 16.06 -17.91
CA ALA A 165 4.91 16.13 -16.62
C ALA A 165 4.83 14.79 -15.86
N LEU A 166 3.65 14.17 -15.85
CA LEU A 166 3.44 12.85 -15.26
C LEU A 166 4.34 11.79 -15.90
N GLU A 167 4.37 11.73 -17.24
CA GLU A 167 5.18 10.77 -17.98
C GLU A 167 6.66 10.92 -17.61
N ALA A 168 7.17 12.17 -17.62
CA ALA A 168 8.55 12.49 -17.24
C ALA A 168 8.91 12.03 -15.82
N ALA A 169 8.02 12.24 -14.85
CA ALA A 169 8.25 11.78 -13.47
C ALA A 169 8.33 10.25 -13.39
N LEU A 170 7.43 9.55 -14.07
CA LEU A 170 7.29 8.10 -14.00
C LEU A 170 8.39 7.33 -14.75
N TYR A 171 9.10 7.96 -15.70
CA TYR A 171 10.32 7.38 -16.28
C TYR A 171 11.40 7.12 -15.22
N SER A 172 11.46 7.96 -14.17
CA SER A 172 12.48 7.85 -13.11
C SER A 172 12.10 6.93 -11.95
N VAL A 173 10.85 6.45 -11.91
CA VAL A 173 10.32 5.68 -10.78
C VAL A 173 10.18 4.21 -11.16
N ARG A 174 10.80 3.34 -10.38
CA ARG A 174 10.68 1.89 -10.53
C ARG A 174 9.30 1.42 -10.07
N TRP A 175 8.73 0.43 -10.76
CA TRP A 175 7.36 -0.01 -10.46
C TRP A 175 7.24 -0.85 -9.18
N LYS A 176 8.29 -1.60 -8.79
CA LYS A 176 8.23 -2.59 -7.71
C LYS A 176 8.62 -2.08 -6.32
N PRO A 177 9.80 -1.45 -6.11
CA PRO A 177 10.20 -1.06 -4.76
C PRO A 177 9.25 0.00 -4.23
N ASP A 178 8.91 -0.09 -2.95
CA ASP A 178 8.15 0.96 -2.29
C ASP A 178 8.95 2.26 -2.26
N LEU A 179 8.25 3.37 -2.45
CA LEU A 179 8.81 4.69 -2.23
C LEU A 179 8.85 4.95 -0.73
N LEU A 180 10.05 5.16 -0.20
CA LEU A 180 10.26 5.52 1.20
C LEU A 180 9.53 6.83 1.54
N TYR A 181 8.94 6.88 2.73
CA TYR A 181 8.47 8.13 3.31
C TYR A 181 9.63 9.13 3.49
N ALA A 182 9.32 10.42 3.33
CA ALA A 182 10.30 11.50 3.46
C ALA A 182 10.88 11.60 4.88
N VAL A 183 10.08 11.25 5.88
CA VAL A 183 10.40 11.13 7.30
C VAL A 183 9.69 9.91 7.89
N ASN A 184 10.16 9.45 9.05
CA ASN A 184 9.68 8.23 9.71
C ASN A 184 10.00 6.95 8.93
N ARG A 185 9.59 5.80 9.50
CA ARG A 185 9.68 4.50 8.85
C ARG A 185 8.41 4.24 8.05
N GLY A 186 8.55 3.62 6.89
CA GLY A 186 7.44 3.24 6.03
C GLY A 186 7.71 3.55 4.57
N GLY A 187 6.73 3.21 3.74
CA GLY A 187 6.76 3.50 2.31
C GLY A 187 5.38 3.33 1.69
N VAL A 188 5.27 3.80 0.46
CA VAL A 188 4.08 3.68 -0.38
C VAL A 188 4.43 2.94 -1.65
N SER A 189 3.64 1.94 -2.01
CA SER A 189 3.87 1.24 -3.26
C SER A 189 3.61 2.16 -4.45
N THR A 190 4.40 2.02 -5.51
CA THR A 190 4.21 2.81 -6.73
C THR A 190 2.82 2.61 -7.34
N ARG A 191 2.19 1.46 -7.14
CA ARG A 191 0.80 1.20 -7.54
C ARG A 191 -0.19 2.13 -6.82
N ASN A 192 -0.04 2.30 -5.51
CA ASN A 192 -0.98 3.06 -4.70
C ASN A 192 -0.94 4.54 -5.05
N LEU A 193 0.22 5.07 -5.45
CA LEU A 193 0.36 6.44 -5.94
C LEU A 193 -0.47 6.76 -7.18
N ALA A 194 -0.87 5.76 -7.98
CA ALA A 194 -1.80 5.97 -9.09
C ALA A 194 -3.17 6.51 -8.61
N CYS A 195 -3.52 6.36 -7.32
CA CYS A 195 -4.75 6.94 -6.79
C CYS A 195 -4.75 8.47 -6.83
N LEU A 196 -3.57 9.12 -6.77
CA LEU A 196 -3.45 10.57 -6.90
C LEU A 196 -3.81 11.03 -8.32
N VAL A 197 -3.59 10.21 -9.33
CA VAL A 197 -3.86 10.58 -10.72
C VAL A 197 -5.22 10.03 -11.16
N GLY A 198 -6.28 10.81 -10.91
CA GLY A 198 -7.65 10.45 -11.24
C GLY A 198 -8.67 10.80 -10.17
N THR A 199 -9.82 10.14 -10.22
CA THR A 199 -10.94 10.30 -9.29
C THR A 199 -10.99 9.22 -8.22
N ASN A 200 -9.86 8.55 -7.96
CA ASN A 200 -9.77 7.50 -6.95
C ASN A 200 -9.61 8.10 -5.55
N TRP A 201 -10.03 7.36 -4.53
CA TRP A 201 -9.77 7.76 -3.14
C TRP A 201 -8.31 7.56 -2.78
N VAL A 202 -7.79 8.47 -1.96
CA VAL A 202 -6.46 8.34 -1.38
C VAL A 202 -6.48 7.23 -0.34
N ASP A 203 -5.61 6.24 -0.49
CA ASP A 203 -5.48 5.16 0.49
C ASP A 203 -4.56 5.54 1.66
N ASP A 204 -4.58 4.70 2.69
CA ASP A 204 -3.81 4.89 3.92
C ASP A 204 -2.30 5.08 3.67
N SER A 205 -1.70 4.28 2.77
CA SER A 205 -0.26 4.37 2.49
C SER A 205 0.12 5.66 1.78
N THR A 206 -0.72 6.11 0.85
CA THR A 206 -0.54 7.37 0.12
C THR A 206 -0.73 8.55 1.07
N MET A 207 -1.74 8.48 1.95
CA MET A 207 -1.95 9.46 3.01
C MET A 207 -0.74 9.56 3.96
N GLY A 208 -0.14 8.42 4.32
CA GLY A 208 1.10 8.37 5.11
C GLY A 208 2.27 9.08 4.41
N ALA A 209 2.44 8.88 3.11
CA ALA A 209 3.45 9.58 2.32
C ALA A 209 3.19 11.10 2.25
N MET A 210 1.94 11.52 2.09
CA MET A 210 1.56 12.94 2.09
C MET A 210 1.85 13.61 3.44
N LEU A 211 1.43 13.01 4.56
CA LEU A 211 1.74 13.51 5.91
C LEU A 211 3.25 13.62 6.15
N SER A 212 3.99 12.62 5.72
CA SER A 212 5.45 12.62 5.80
C SER A 212 6.07 13.76 4.98
N ALA A 213 5.53 14.06 3.80
CA ALA A 213 6.00 15.16 2.98
C ALA A 213 5.72 16.52 3.64
N VAL A 214 4.52 16.72 4.22
CA VAL A 214 4.21 17.93 5.00
C VAL A 214 5.18 18.10 6.17
N GLN A 215 5.46 17.02 6.91
CA GLN A 215 6.40 17.06 8.04
C GLN A 215 7.82 17.45 7.61
N LYS A 216 8.33 16.91 6.50
CA LYS A 216 9.65 17.27 5.96
C LYS A 216 9.71 18.73 5.58
N THR A 217 8.68 19.24 4.91
CA THR A 217 8.59 20.66 4.53
C THR A 217 8.54 21.55 5.77
N LEU A 218 7.71 21.22 6.77
CA LEU A 218 7.65 21.96 8.04
C LEU A 218 9.00 21.99 8.75
N GLN A 219 9.73 20.88 8.81
CA GLN A 219 11.08 20.84 9.40
C GLN A 219 12.10 21.66 8.62
N THR A 220 11.92 21.78 7.30
CA THR A 220 12.85 22.51 6.42
C THR A 220 12.60 24.01 6.50
N GLU A 221 11.34 24.44 6.42
CA GLU A 221 10.95 25.85 6.41
C GLU A 221 10.88 26.45 7.82
N GLN A 222 10.52 25.64 8.81
CA GLN A 222 10.36 26.05 10.20
C GLN A 222 11.02 25.03 11.16
N PRO A 223 12.37 24.94 11.21
CA PRO A 223 13.08 23.94 12.00
C PRO A 223 12.78 23.96 13.51
N TYR A 224 12.33 25.11 14.03
CA TYR A 224 11.97 25.31 15.43
C TYR A 224 10.45 25.32 15.66
N SER A 225 9.66 24.87 14.68
CA SER A 225 8.21 24.83 14.83
C SER A 225 7.84 23.95 16.03
N PRO A 226 7.01 24.45 16.97
CA PRO A 226 6.50 23.64 18.07
C PRO A 226 5.34 22.75 17.61
N THR A 227 5.16 22.58 16.30
CA THR A 227 4.09 21.80 15.67
C THR A 227 4.66 20.50 15.14
N GLN A 228 3.93 19.40 15.35
CA GLN A 228 4.29 18.10 14.81
C GLN A 228 3.15 17.52 13.95
N ILE A 229 3.50 16.98 12.79
CA ILE A 229 2.62 16.17 11.94
C ILE A 229 2.80 14.70 12.33
N LEU A 230 1.72 14.05 12.72
CA LEU A 230 1.72 12.64 13.14
C LEU A 230 1.33 11.73 11.97
N THR A 231 1.72 10.46 12.07
CA THR A 231 1.36 9.44 11.08
C THR A 231 -0.08 8.96 11.27
N ILE A 232 -0.61 8.24 10.28
CA ILE A 232 -1.95 7.62 10.33
C ILE A 232 -2.11 6.55 11.43
N GLU A 233 -1.02 6.10 12.05
CA GLU A 233 -1.05 5.07 13.09
C GLU A 233 -1.59 5.62 14.41
N PHE A 234 -1.27 6.88 14.72
CA PHE A 234 -1.71 7.56 15.94
C PHE A 234 -3.24 7.48 16.17
N PRO A 235 -4.10 7.91 15.23
CA PRO A 235 -5.55 7.85 15.45
C PRO A 235 -6.09 6.42 15.52
N ARG A 236 -5.46 5.42 14.88
CA ARG A 236 -5.94 4.03 14.92
C ARG A 236 -5.85 3.45 16.32
N ASN A 237 -4.72 3.69 16.99
CA ASN A 237 -4.51 3.24 18.36
C ASN A 237 -5.45 3.96 19.33
N LEU A 238 -5.64 5.27 19.13
CA LEU A 238 -6.57 6.07 19.94
C LEU A 238 -8.03 5.57 19.82
N LEU A 239 -8.48 5.24 18.60
CA LEU A 239 -9.85 4.75 18.36
C LEU A 239 -10.12 3.35 18.91
N SER A 240 -9.09 2.50 18.98
CA SER A 240 -9.20 1.17 19.60
C SER A 240 -9.30 1.24 21.14
N SER A 241 -9.12 2.42 21.71
CA SER A 241 -9.01 2.62 23.15
C SER A 241 -10.36 2.94 23.78
N ASN A 242 -10.71 2.22 24.83
CA ASN A 242 -11.87 2.49 25.69
C ASN A 242 -11.42 2.89 27.11
N THR A 243 -12.36 3.11 28.02
CA THR A 243 -12.04 3.43 29.42
C THR A 243 -11.11 2.40 30.07
N ALA A 244 -11.30 1.10 29.78
CA ALA A 244 -10.44 0.05 30.31
C ALA A 244 -8.99 0.13 29.76
N PHE A 245 -8.84 0.48 28.47
CA PHE A 245 -7.53 0.77 27.90
C PHE A 245 -6.85 1.91 28.67
N PHE A 246 -7.53 3.04 28.85
CA PHE A 246 -6.94 4.21 29.52
C PHE A 246 -6.65 4.00 31.00
N ASN A 247 -7.33 3.07 31.68
CA ASN A 247 -7.01 2.68 33.06
C ASN A 247 -5.63 2.00 33.19
N THR A 248 -5.09 1.47 32.10
CA THR A 248 -3.79 0.77 32.07
C THR A 248 -2.83 1.42 31.08
N TYR A 249 -3.14 2.64 30.63
CA TYR A 249 -2.33 3.42 29.73
C TYR A 249 -0.98 3.76 30.36
N SER A 250 0.09 3.47 29.62
CA SER A 250 1.48 3.67 30.04
C SER A 250 2.39 3.63 28.81
N GLU A 251 3.63 4.12 28.97
CA GLU A 251 4.66 4.06 27.93
C GLU A 251 4.85 2.65 27.37
N LYS A 252 4.83 1.62 28.21
CA LYS A 252 5.00 0.22 27.77
C LYS A 252 3.84 -0.27 26.89
N ARG A 253 2.61 0.19 27.15
CA ARG A 253 1.39 -0.27 26.46
C ARG A 253 1.15 0.49 25.15
N ALA A 254 1.48 1.79 25.13
CA ALA A 254 1.19 2.70 24.03
C ALA A 254 2.36 3.68 23.85
N PRO A 255 3.56 3.20 23.47
CA PRO A 255 4.79 4.00 23.53
C PRO A 255 4.74 5.23 22.61
N LEU A 256 4.12 5.10 21.44
CA LEU A 256 3.99 6.20 20.49
C LEU A 256 3.11 7.33 21.08
N GLU A 257 1.89 6.98 21.49
CA GLU A 257 0.92 7.93 22.04
C GLU A 257 1.44 8.57 23.34
N TYR A 258 2.14 7.78 24.16
CA TYR A 258 2.72 8.25 25.42
C TYR A 258 3.83 9.27 25.18
N ASN A 259 4.76 8.97 24.26
CA ASN A 259 5.82 9.91 23.91
C ASN A 259 5.27 11.22 23.33
N ILE A 260 4.23 11.15 22.50
CA ILE A 260 3.56 12.33 21.96
C ILE A 260 2.92 13.15 23.08
N GLY A 261 2.21 12.50 24.00
CA GLY A 261 1.56 13.16 25.13
C GLY A 261 2.54 13.84 26.07
N ASP A 262 3.67 13.21 26.38
CA ASP A 262 4.74 13.79 27.21
C ASP A 262 5.40 15.00 26.54
N LYS A 263 5.58 14.97 25.21
CA LYS A 263 6.09 16.12 24.47
C LYS A 263 5.12 17.30 24.45
N LEU A 264 3.82 17.04 24.43
CA LEU A 264 2.80 18.08 24.60
C LEU A 264 2.79 18.62 26.03
N ALA A 265 2.86 17.75 27.04
CA ALA A 265 2.82 18.14 28.46
C ALA A 265 4.06 18.93 28.90
N SER A 266 5.24 18.57 28.38
CA SER A 266 6.48 19.31 28.61
C SER A 266 6.56 20.64 27.84
N GLY A 267 5.61 20.93 26.96
CA GLY A 267 5.60 22.12 26.10
C GLY A 267 6.62 22.06 24.96
N HIS A 268 7.28 20.91 24.73
CA HIS A 268 8.15 20.71 23.58
C HIS A 268 7.36 20.85 22.27
N TRP A 269 6.15 20.29 22.25
CA TRP A 269 5.18 20.54 21.19
C TRP A 269 3.99 21.33 21.76
N LYS A 270 3.50 22.30 21.00
CA LYS A 270 2.30 23.09 21.32
C LYS A 270 1.09 22.58 20.56
N SER A 271 1.30 21.95 19.42
CA SER A 271 0.23 21.41 18.58
C SER A 271 0.68 20.15 17.86
N VAL A 272 -0.29 19.27 17.60
CA VAL A 272 -0.11 18.12 16.72
C VAL A 272 -1.22 18.08 15.67
N PHE A 273 -0.85 17.77 14.43
CA PHE A 273 -1.78 17.59 13.32
C PHE A 273 -1.73 16.14 12.82
N TYR A 274 -2.88 15.61 12.42
CA TYR A 274 -3.00 14.31 11.78
C TYR A 274 -4.29 14.23 10.98
N VAL A 275 -4.48 13.14 10.25
CA VAL A 275 -5.73 12.83 9.55
C VAL A 275 -6.39 11.60 10.13
N ARG A 276 -7.72 11.54 10.06
CA ARG A 276 -8.51 10.37 10.44
C ARG A 276 -9.36 9.91 9.28
N ASN A 277 -9.39 8.59 9.06
CA ASN A 277 -10.34 7.96 8.16
C ASN A 277 -11.64 7.64 8.92
N VAL A 278 -12.69 8.43 8.71
CA VAL A 278 -14.02 8.23 9.26
C VAL A 278 -14.73 7.17 8.43
N ASN A 279 -15.23 6.12 9.07
CA ASN A 279 -15.95 4.99 8.46
C ASN A 279 -15.21 4.25 7.33
N GLY A 280 -13.89 4.43 7.20
CA GLY A 280 -13.08 3.81 6.14
C GLY A 280 -13.28 4.43 4.75
N ASN A 281 -13.99 5.57 4.65
CA ASN A 281 -14.35 6.18 3.38
C ASN A 281 -14.22 7.71 3.33
N HIS A 282 -13.83 8.38 4.41
CA HIS A 282 -13.79 9.83 4.47
C HIS A 282 -12.60 10.32 5.30
N TRP A 283 -11.76 11.16 4.73
CA TRP A 283 -10.61 11.73 5.43
C TRP A 283 -10.95 13.10 6.00
N ILE A 284 -10.69 13.29 7.29
CA ILE A 284 -10.74 14.58 7.98
C ILE A 284 -9.37 14.92 8.55
N ALA A 285 -9.05 16.21 8.65
CA ALA A 285 -7.85 16.67 9.35
C ALA A 285 -8.21 17.11 10.77
N ILE A 286 -7.28 16.87 11.70
CA ILE A 286 -7.46 17.15 13.12
C ILE A 286 -6.20 17.83 13.65
N CYS A 287 -6.40 18.87 14.44
CA CYS A 287 -5.36 19.55 15.21
C CYS A 287 -5.70 19.51 16.69
N ILE A 288 -4.73 19.13 17.51
CA ILE A 288 -4.81 19.26 18.97
C ILE A 288 -3.90 20.42 19.34
N ASN A 289 -4.49 21.54 19.75
CA ASN A 289 -3.81 22.79 20.08
C ASN A 289 -3.85 23.02 21.59
N ILE A 290 -2.72 22.80 22.26
CA ILE A 290 -2.61 22.88 23.72
C ILE A 290 -2.74 24.32 24.23
N PRO A 291 -2.06 25.33 23.66
CA PRO A 291 -2.24 26.72 24.08
C PRO A 291 -3.69 27.21 24.06
N LEU A 292 -4.47 26.80 23.06
CA LEU A 292 -5.88 27.17 22.93
C LEU A 292 -6.83 26.23 23.68
N GLN A 293 -6.33 25.13 24.25
CA GLN A 293 -7.14 24.04 24.81
C GLN A 293 -8.27 23.62 23.85
N GLN A 294 -7.91 23.40 22.59
CA GLN A 294 -8.84 23.12 21.51
C GLN A 294 -8.43 21.89 20.70
N ILE A 295 -9.43 21.08 20.37
CA ILE A 295 -9.39 20.10 19.30
C ILE A 295 -10.07 20.78 18.11
N LEU A 296 -9.30 21.11 17.09
CA LEU A 296 -9.80 21.67 15.85
C LEU A 296 -9.93 20.56 14.81
N TYR A 297 -10.95 20.63 13.96
CA TYR A 297 -11.07 19.71 12.82
C TYR A 297 -11.46 20.44 11.54
N ALA A 298 -11.12 19.81 10.43
CA ALA A 298 -11.50 20.20 9.07
C ALA A 298 -12.17 19.01 8.42
N ASP A 299 -13.46 19.16 8.10
CA ASP A 299 -14.26 18.17 7.40
C ASP A 299 -14.82 18.81 6.14
N SER A 300 -14.24 18.46 4.99
CA SER A 300 -14.60 19.04 3.71
C SER A 300 -16.03 18.76 3.26
N LEU A 301 -16.72 17.79 3.87
CA LEU A 301 -18.11 17.46 3.60
C LEU A 301 -19.08 18.10 4.62
N GLY A 302 -18.58 18.94 5.53
CA GLY A 302 -19.39 19.58 6.57
C GLY A 302 -19.95 18.60 7.61
N GLY A 303 -19.34 17.41 7.73
CA GLY A 303 -19.69 16.42 8.72
C GLY A 303 -19.43 16.89 10.16
N LYS A 304 -20.12 16.28 11.12
CA LYS A 304 -19.86 16.50 12.54
C LYS A 304 -18.63 15.71 12.96
N PHE A 305 -17.81 16.30 13.83
CA PHE A 305 -16.70 15.59 14.46
C PHE A 305 -17.19 14.34 15.19
N PRO A 306 -16.60 13.14 14.98
CA PRO A 306 -17.12 11.94 15.63
C PRO A 306 -16.79 11.93 17.13
N GLU A 307 -17.85 11.88 17.93
CA GLU A 307 -17.83 12.14 19.38
C GLU A 307 -16.96 11.14 20.15
N GLU A 308 -16.95 9.88 19.75
CA GLU A 308 -16.15 8.82 20.36
C GLU A 308 -14.64 9.14 20.31
N HIS A 309 -14.21 9.82 19.24
CA HIS A 309 -12.82 10.23 19.10
C HIS A 309 -12.50 11.48 19.91
N ARG A 310 -13.47 12.39 20.09
CA ARG A 310 -13.33 13.53 21.00
C ARG A 310 -13.14 13.07 22.43
N ILE A 311 -13.91 12.06 22.85
CA ILE A 311 -13.78 11.42 24.15
C ILE A 311 -12.41 10.77 24.26
N GLY A 312 -12.00 9.96 23.27
CA GLY A 312 -10.69 9.31 23.24
C GLY A 312 -9.51 10.28 23.36
N ILE A 313 -9.53 11.39 22.62
CA ILE A 313 -8.51 12.44 22.71
C ILE A 313 -8.48 13.05 24.11
N ASN A 314 -9.63 13.42 24.67
CA ASN A 314 -9.66 14.04 26.00
C ASN A 314 -9.22 13.08 27.12
N MET A 315 -9.57 11.79 27.03
CA MET A 315 -9.08 10.78 27.97
C MET A 315 -7.58 10.60 27.88
N TRP A 316 -7.03 10.59 26.67
CA TRP A 316 -5.58 10.54 26.43
C TRP A 316 -4.88 11.79 26.99
N LEU A 317 -5.35 12.99 26.66
CA LEU A 317 -4.79 14.24 27.17
C LEU A 317 -4.81 14.28 28.71
N ALA A 318 -5.91 13.84 29.35
CA ALA A 318 -6.01 13.80 30.80
C ALA A 318 -4.93 12.93 31.46
N LYS A 319 -4.44 11.88 30.77
CA LYS A 319 -3.34 11.04 31.28
C LYS A 319 -2.00 11.76 31.35
N HIS A 320 -1.84 12.84 30.60
CA HIS A 320 -0.65 13.69 30.61
C HIS A 320 -0.89 15.02 31.34
N GLY A 321 -1.97 15.13 32.12
CA GLY A 321 -2.32 16.38 32.80
C GLY A 321 -2.76 17.50 31.84
N LEU A 322 -3.16 17.15 30.62
CA LEU A 322 -3.63 18.08 29.61
C LEU A 322 -5.16 18.03 29.50
N GLY A 323 -5.76 19.18 29.17
CA GLY A 323 -7.20 19.27 28.90
C GLY A 323 -8.12 19.23 30.14
N PRO A 324 -9.45 19.13 29.93
CA PRO A 324 -10.12 18.84 28.66
C PRO A 324 -10.00 19.96 27.62
N CYS A 325 -10.03 19.60 26.34
CA CYS A 325 -10.05 20.53 25.22
C CYS A 325 -11.47 20.69 24.65
N SER A 326 -11.83 21.92 24.32
CA SER A 326 -13.06 22.25 23.60
C SER A 326 -12.95 21.88 22.12
N LEU A 327 -14.08 21.67 21.44
CA LEU A 327 -14.09 21.37 20.00
C LEU A 327 -14.27 22.67 19.20
N GLY A 328 -13.50 22.83 18.13
CA GLY A 328 -13.65 23.93 17.16
C GLY A 328 -13.40 23.46 15.73
N THR A 329 -13.54 24.35 14.77
CA THR A 329 -13.20 24.10 13.36
C THR A 329 -11.94 24.88 13.00
N MET A 330 -11.11 24.32 12.10
CA MET A 330 -10.01 25.06 11.49
C MET A 330 -10.35 25.42 10.04
N PRO A 331 -9.72 26.47 9.45
CA PRO A 331 -9.93 26.81 8.05
C PRO A 331 -9.66 25.62 7.13
N HIS A 332 -10.60 25.37 6.21
CA HIS A 332 -10.56 24.29 5.22
C HIS A 332 -11.42 24.63 4.02
N ALA A 333 -11.17 23.96 2.90
CA ALA A 333 -12.02 24.04 1.72
C ALA A 333 -13.22 23.11 1.82
N ILE A 334 -14.31 23.45 1.12
CA ILE A 334 -15.49 22.60 0.98
C ILE A 334 -15.34 21.74 -0.27
N GLN A 335 -15.61 20.46 -0.13
CA GLN A 335 -15.59 19.50 -1.21
C GLN A 335 -16.93 19.48 -1.94
N ASP A 336 -16.87 19.41 -3.27
CA ASP A 336 -18.02 19.31 -4.18
C ASP A 336 -18.04 17.99 -4.98
N ASP A 337 -17.02 17.14 -4.82
CA ASP A 337 -16.91 15.81 -5.42
C ASP A 337 -17.02 14.68 -4.38
N SER A 338 -16.75 13.44 -4.79
CA SER A 338 -16.82 12.27 -3.90
C SER A 338 -15.45 11.70 -3.50
N TYR A 339 -14.33 12.31 -3.90
CA TYR A 339 -13.01 11.67 -3.84
C TYR A 339 -11.85 12.58 -3.42
N SER A 340 -12.09 13.87 -3.22
CA SER A 340 -11.06 14.85 -2.85
C SER A 340 -10.84 15.02 -1.35
N CYS A 341 -11.57 14.27 -0.48
CA CYS A 341 -11.50 14.45 0.97
C CYS A 341 -10.08 14.28 1.53
N GLY A 342 -9.31 13.30 1.02
CA GLY A 342 -7.92 13.11 1.41
C GLY A 342 -7.01 14.28 1.03
N ILE A 343 -7.21 14.84 -0.17
CA ILE A 343 -6.44 15.97 -0.68
C ILE A 343 -6.75 17.23 0.13
N ILE A 344 -8.02 17.49 0.39
CA ILE A 344 -8.47 18.66 1.14
C ILE A 344 -8.08 18.54 2.61
N ALA A 345 -8.13 17.35 3.22
CA ALA A 345 -7.66 17.12 4.58
C ALA A 345 -6.17 17.50 4.71
N ILE A 346 -5.32 17.02 3.80
CA ILE A 346 -3.90 17.39 3.81
C ILE A 346 -3.69 18.87 3.53
N ASN A 347 -4.35 19.45 2.52
CA ASN A 347 -4.24 20.87 2.24
C ASN A 347 -4.70 21.73 3.44
N SER A 348 -5.69 21.29 4.21
CA SER A 348 -6.10 21.96 5.44
C SER A 348 -4.98 21.96 6.48
N ILE A 349 -4.23 20.86 6.62
CA ILE A 349 -3.03 20.83 7.48
C ILE A 349 -1.98 21.82 6.96
N GLU A 350 -1.66 21.77 5.67
CA GLU A 350 -0.68 22.66 5.05
C GLU A 350 -1.03 24.14 5.20
N HIS A 351 -2.29 24.50 4.99
CA HIS A 351 -2.75 25.86 5.18
C HIS A 351 -2.52 26.35 6.61
N ASN A 352 -2.83 25.51 7.59
CA ASN A 352 -2.72 25.87 9.00
C ASN A 352 -1.28 25.88 9.54
N VAL A 353 -0.34 25.16 8.91
CA VAL A 353 1.06 25.06 9.40
C VAL A 353 2.10 25.72 8.50
N LEU A 354 1.84 25.86 7.20
CA LEU A 354 2.74 26.40 6.18
C LEU A 354 2.13 27.59 5.43
N HIS A 355 0.89 28.01 5.76
CA HIS A 355 0.19 29.11 5.10
C HIS A 355 -0.01 28.92 3.59
N VAL A 356 -0.04 27.66 3.12
CA VAL A 356 -0.38 27.32 1.73
C VAL A 356 -1.84 27.74 1.46
N PRO A 357 -2.17 28.29 0.28
CA PRO A 357 -3.55 28.59 -0.08
C PRO A 357 -4.47 27.38 0.06
N LEU A 358 -5.71 27.61 0.50
CA LEU A 358 -6.71 26.55 0.56
C LEU A 358 -7.04 26.05 -0.85
N TRP A 359 -7.30 24.75 -0.93
CA TRP A 359 -7.75 24.06 -2.13
C TRP A 359 -8.97 24.75 -2.73
N THR A 360 -9.03 24.77 -4.05
CA THR A 360 -10.18 25.24 -4.80
C THR A 360 -10.55 24.21 -5.86
N GLU A 361 -11.81 24.21 -6.29
CA GLU A 361 -12.28 23.31 -7.34
C GLU A 361 -11.43 23.45 -8.62
N ALA A 362 -11.04 24.68 -8.97
CA ALA A 362 -10.21 24.97 -10.15
C ALA A 362 -8.84 24.28 -10.11
N GLN A 363 -8.32 23.95 -8.93
CA GLN A 363 -7.00 23.35 -8.74
C GLN A 363 -7.07 21.84 -8.46
N LYS A 364 -8.27 21.25 -8.42
CA LYS A 364 -8.49 19.89 -7.89
C LYS A 364 -7.68 18.81 -8.59
N HIS A 365 -7.43 18.96 -9.88
CA HIS A 365 -6.71 17.99 -10.68
C HIS A 365 -5.20 18.23 -10.62
N THR A 366 -4.77 19.49 -10.74
CA THR A 366 -3.35 19.89 -10.65
C THR A 366 -2.75 19.51 -9.31
N ILE A 367 -3.40 19.85 -8.19
CA ILE A 367 -2.89 19.56 -6.84
C ILE A 367 -2.61 18.07 -6.63
N ARG A 368 -3.39 17.18 -7.25
CA ARG A 368 -3.16 15.74 -7.07
C ARG A 368 -1.93 15.26 -7.80
N VAL A 369 -1.67 15.80 -8.99
CA VAL A 369 -0.44 15.51 -9.74
C VAL A 369 0.77 16.15 -9.05
N ASP A 370 0.62 17.35 -8.50
CA ASP A 370 1.65 18.00 -7.68
C ASP A 370 2.03 17.14 -6.46
N TRP A 371 1.04 16.53 -5.80
CA TRP A 371 1.29 15.59 -4.70
C TRP A 371 2.11 14.38 -5.13
N LEU A 372 1.83 13.82 -6.30
CA LEU A 372 2.62 12.73 -6.85
C LEU A 372 4.08 13.16 -7.06
N HIS A 373 4.29 14.30 -7.73
CA HIS A 373 5.64 14.84 -7.97
C HIS A 373 6.40 15.04 -6.67
N ARG A 374 5.78 15.69 -5.69
CA ARG A 374 6.40 15.94 -4.38
C ARG A 374 6.81 14.65 -3.66
N ILE A 375 5.98 13.61 -3.68
CA ILE A 375 6.33 12.33 -3.07
C ILE A 375 7.53 11.67 -3.79
N ILE A 376 7.54 11.71 -5.12
CA ILE A 376 8.63 11.16 -5.93
C ILE A 376 9.94 11.88 -5.66
N ASP A 377 9.92 13.22 -5.60
CA ASP A 377 11.14 14.01 -5.42
C ASP A 377 11.72 13.83 -4.02
N LEU A 378 10.88 13.86 -2.98
CA LEU A 378 11.30 13.57 -1.61
C LEU A 378 11.85 12.13 -1.46
N HIS A 379 11.30 11.17 -2.19
CA HIS A 379 11.85 9.81 -2.23
C HIS A 379 13.27 9.78 -2.82
N LYS A 380 13.51 10.51 -3.91
CA LYS A 380 14.85 10.61 -4.53
C LYS A 380 15.86 11.26 -3.59
N GLU A 381 15.48 12.35 -2.93
CA GLU A 381 16.29 13.00 -1.89
C GLU A 381 16.63 12.02 -0.76
N ARG A 382 15.64 11.25 -0.29
CA ARG A 382 15.85 10.28 0.77
C ARG A 382 16.81 9.15 0.37
N LEU A 383 16.71 8.66 -0.87
CA LEU A 383 17.66 7.67 -1.40
C LEU A 383 19.09 8.22 -1.47
N PHE A 384 19.24 9.51 -1.77
CA PHE A 384 20.53 10.19 -1.74
C PHE A 384 21.06 10.23 -0.30
N GLU A 385 20.31 10.77 0.67
CA GLU A 385 20.70 10.84 2.09
C GLU A 385 21.17 9.48 2.65
N VAL A 386 20.44 8.40 2.33
CA VAL A 386 20.77 7.05 2.79
C VAL A 386 22.09 6.56 2.22
N ARG A 387 22.38 6.79 0.93
CA ARG A 387 23.64 6.33 0.31
C ARG A 387 24.88 6.99 0.92
N TYR A 388 24.80 8.27 1.26
CA TYR A 388 25.93 9.00 1.86
C TYR A 388 26.12 8.75 3.36
N SER A 389 25.08 8.28 4.06
CA SER A 389 25.21 7.94 5.49
C SER A 389 26.02 6.66 5.75
N TYR A 390 26.30 5.87 4.71
CA TYR A 390 27.04 4.59 4.79
C TYR A 390 28.40 4.61 4.09
N SER A 391 28.80 5.74 3.52
CA SER A 391 30.15 6.00 2.98
C SER A 391 30.95 6.81 3.98
#